data_AF-A0A060T0T2-F1
#
_entry.id   AF-A0A060T0T2-F1
#
_cell.length_a   1.000
_cell.length_b   1.000
_cell.length_c   1.000
_cell.angle_alpha   90.00
_cell.angle_beta   90.00
_cell.angle_gamma   90.00
#
_symmetry.space_group_name_H-M   'P 1'
#
loop_
_entity.id
_entity.type
_entity.pdbx_description
1 polymer ?
#
loop_
_entity_poly.entity_id
_entity_poly.type
_entity_poly.pdbx_seq_one_letter_code
_entity_poly.pdbx_strand_id
1 'polypeptide(L)'
;MAGRGTRGFVALDAEASPVRFVWLKDAWRTNYMFVAQEGDVLQELNRAEVPYVPTLICHGDLPGQETETPTWWERKHPLPTNQPSLSTITSHVQSIASSSRTLVNPAPRFLQSTKRSASEMEEGGNGREDCPLRRHKHYRVVVEEVAIKLVHFQDGQQLLRIIANCVCAHAEAVTKANIMHRDISGGNILILPKAVVGSDGGSIDMRWTGLLVDWELSKPLKGEAGLPRPRQPERTGTWQFMSAAVLNNHGKLLEISDELESFFHVTLYYAVRYLRSNCTNVGGFIEDYFDTYTVENGMYRCGWQKSSTVSGGVLRVDTDGTPLRFGSRLDKFFEKALQWFKAHYTVQAYQRAQASKATAKASNLDPMQSQPIMRKIDAGEFRLFSQAEDSDSDSDSELDSSRPRAESLPPPSATQLKEAGKIKTHEAMLRHLVKVISVEKWPQDRVSGDNVPANDVPKNPVGPTPIPYAPAIKRARTEALQQGHALSSMECAFFSEPPRTPPRRGTIV
;
A
#
# COMPACT_ATOMS: atom_id res chain seq x y z
N MET A 1 3.73 -10.63 10.63
CA MET A 1 3.48 -9.46 11.49
C MET A 1 2.28 -9.75 12.37
N ALA A 2 2.42 -9.72 13.71
CA ALA A 2 1.26 -9.69 14.59
C ALA A 2 0.57 -8.32 14.45
N GLY A 3 -0.75 -8.30 14.30
CA GLY A 3 -1.51 -7.07 14.05
C GLY A 3 -1.51 -6.12 15.25
N ARG A 4 -1.89 -4.85 15.03
CA ARG A 4 -1.95 -3.78 16.03
C ARG A 4 -3.04 -3.95 17.10
N GLY A 5 -3.87 -4.99 17.00
CA GLY A 5 -4.91 -5.29 17.99
C GLY A 5 -5.95 -4.18 18.18
N THR A 6 -6.12 -3.30 17.18
CA THR A 6 -6.95 -2.10 17.27
C THR A 6 -8.41 -2.41 17.57
N ARG A 7 -8.98 -1.69 18.54
CA ARG A 7 -10.40 -1.69 18.91
C ARG A 7 -10.93 -0.26 18.90
N GLY A 8 -12.21 -0.13 18.59
CA GLY A 8 -12.92 1.15 18.58
C GLY A 8 -14.18 1.07 19.42
N PHE A 9 -14.46 2.13 20.17
CA PHE A 9 -15.61 2.23 21.06
C PHE A 9 -16.32 3.57 20.88
N VAL A 10 -17.65 3.54 20.87
CA VAL A 10 -18.44 4.72 21.19
C VAL A 10 -18.38 4.89 22.71
N ALA A 11 -17.77 5.97 23.17
CA ALA A 11 -17.58 6.29 24.57
C ALA A 11 -18.39 7.54 24.96
N LEU A 12 -18.57 7.74 26.27
CA LEU A 12 -19.27 8.89 26.83
C LEU A 12 -18.24 9.82 27.49
N ASP A 13 -18.18 11.06 27.01
CA ASP A 13 -17.44 12.14 27.67
C ASP A 13 -18.35 12.73 28.74
N ALA A 14 -18.27 12.17 29.95
CA ALA A 14 -19.12 12.52 31.08
C ALA A 14 -18.76 13.87 31.73
N GLU A 15 -17.56 14.39 31.44
CA GLU A 15 -17.08 15.67 31.96
C GLU A 15 -17.45 16.85 31.03
N ALA A 16 -17.76 16.56 29.76
CA ALA A 16 -18.29 17.56 28.85
C ALA A 16 -19.66 18.07 29.30
N SER A 17 -19.90 19.37 29.07
CA SER A 17 -21.19 20.02 29.27
C SER A 17 -21.64 20.69 27.96
N PRO A 18 -22.65 20.16 27.25
CA PRO A 18 -23.41 18.95 27.59
C PRO A 18 -22.59 17.68 27.40
N VAL A 19 -22.99 16.61 28.11
CA VAL A 19 -22.44 15.27 27.94
C VAL A 19 -22.56 14.87 26.47
N ARG A 20 -21.49 14.32 25.90
CA ARG A 20 -21.43 13.96 24.49
C ARG A 20 -20.86 12.57 24.26
N PHE A 21 -21.26 11.95 23.15
CA PHE A 21 -20.60 10.75 22.66
C PHE A 21 -19.31 11.11 21.93
N VAL A 22 -18.29 10.30 22.12
CA VAL A 22 -16.97 10.43 21.49
C VAL A 22 -16.51 9.09 20.96
N TRP A 23 -15.54 9.08 20.06
CA TRP A 23 -14.92 7.86 19.57
C TRP A 23 -13.58 7.60 20.24
N LEU A 24 -13.44 6.45 20.89
CA LEU A 24 -12.20 5.97 21.52
C LEU A 24 -11.58 4.86 20.67
N LYS A 25 -10.37 5.09 20.16
CA LYS A 25 -9.52 4.06 19.53
C LYS A 25 -8.49 3.58 20.55
N ASP A 26 -8.39 2.27 20.69
CA ASP A 26 -7.51 1.53 21.61
C ASP A 26 -6.62 0.61 20.76
N ALA A 27 -5.29 0.81 20.76
CA ALA A 27 -4.41 0.14 19.80
C ALA A 27 -3.01 -0.11 20.36
N TRP A 28 -2.32 -1.13 19.84
CA TRP A 28 -0.90 -1.35 20.06
C TRP A 28 -0.11 -0.68 18.93
N ARG A 29 0.48 0.48 19.22
CA ARG A 29 1.32 1.20 18.25
C ARG A 29 2.77 0.74 18.36
N THR A 30 3.52 0.88 17.28
CA THR A 30 4.95 0.56 17.29
C THR A 30 5.72 1.55 18.18
N ASN A 31 6.58 1.03 19.07
CA ASN A 31 7.36 1.82 20.03
C ASN A 31 8.77 2.14 19.49
N TYR A 32 8.90 3.21 18.69
CA TYR A 32 10.20 3.72 18.20
C TYR A 32 10.23 5.26 18.26
N MET A 33 11.40 5.84 18.55
CA MET A 33 11.57 7.29 18.81
C MET A 33 11.12 8.21 17.66
N PHE A 34 11.09 7.71 16.43
CA PHE A 34 10.80 8.50 15.24
C PHE A 34 9.43 8.21 14.60
N VAL A 35 8.53 7.54 15.33
CA VAL A 35 7.16 7.30 14.90
C VAL A 35 6.23 8.23 15.69
N ALA A 36 5.73 9.28 15.01
CA ALA A 36 4.76 10.20 15.57
C ALA A 36 3.49 9.46 16.03
N GLN A 37 2.89 9.91 17.13
CA GLN A 37 1.61 9.37 17.57
C GLN A 37 0.51 9.92 16.66
N GLU A 38 -0.53 9.14 16.41
CA GLU A 38 -1.68 9.61 15.62
C GLU A 38 -2.29 10.88 16.21
N GLY A 39 -2.33 11.00 17.53
CA GLY A 39 -2.86 12.17 18.22
C GLY A 39 -2.00 13.41 18.01
N ASP A 40 -0.67 13.30 17.95
CA ASP A 40 0.21 14.44 17.63
C ASP A 40 -0.10 14.97 16.23
N VAL A 41 -0.29 14.05 15.27
CA VAL A 41 -0.66 14.40 13.89
C VAL A 41 -2.04 15.05 13.83
N LEU A 42 -3.05 14.48 14.48
CA LEU A 42 -4.39 15.07 14.55
C LEU A 42 -4.34 16.46 15.20
N GLN A 43 -3.53 16.65 16.24
CA GLN A 43 -3.35 17.93 16.91
C GLN A 43 -2.76 18.98 15.94
N GLU A 44 -1.77 18.60 15.15
CA GLU A 44 -1.19 19.47 14.11
C GLU A 44 -2.22 19.82 13.03
N LEU A 45 -2.98 18.84 12.54
CA LEU A 45 -4.03 19.06 11.54
C LEU A 45 -5.16 19.95 12.08
N ASN A 46 -5.58 19.76 13.32
CA ASN A 46 -6.61 20.59 13.96
C ASN A 46 -6.11 22.03 14.19
N ARG A 47 -4.86 22.22 14.63
CA ARG A 47 -4.24 23.56 14.75
C ARG A 47 -4.12 24.28 13.41
N ALA A 48 -3.88 23.54 12.34
CA ALA A 48 -3.84 24.06 10.98
C ALA A 48 -5.26 24.25 10.38
N GLU A 49 -6.33 24.00 11.13
CA GLU A 49 -7.71 24.11 10.66
C GLU A 49 -7.97 23.30 9.37
N VAL A 50 -7.44 22.08 9.31
CA VAL A 50 -7.71 21.14 8.22
C VAL A 50 -9.15 20.64 8.38
N PRO A 51 -10.01 20.78 7.36
CA PRO A 51 -11.39 20.31 7.44
C PRO A 51 -11.48 18.79 7.21
N TYR A 52 -12.60 18.20 7.64
CA TYR A 52 -12.95 16.79 7.37
C TYR A 52 -11.95 15.76 7.93
N VAL A 53 -11.24 16.12 8.99
CA VAL A 53 -10.44 15.21 9.82
C VAL A 53 -11.03 15.18 11.24
N PRO A 54 -10.77 14.13 12.04
CA PRO A 54 -11.25 14.07 13.41
C PRO A 54 -10.75 15.24 14.27
N THR A 55 -11.60 15.70 15.17
CA THR A 55 -11.25 16.66 16.21
C THR A 55 -10.70 15.90 17.40
N LEU A 56 -9.41 16.08 17.70
CA LEU A 56 -8.74 15.44 18.81
C LEU A 56 -9.24 15.97 20.16
N ILE A 57 -9.59 15.06 21.06
CA ILE A 57 -9.90 15.39 22.47
C ILE A 57 -8.66 15.12 23.32
N CYS A 58 -8.16 13.88 23.31
CA CYS A 58 -6.95 13.50 24.03
C CYS A 58 -6.32 12.24 23.44
N HIS A 59 -5.05 11.99 23.74
CA HIS A 59 -4.37 10.75 23.40
C HIS A 59 -3.20 10.48 24.35
N GLY A 60 -2.68 9.26 24.32
CA GLY A 60 -1.45 8.95 25.00
C GLY A 60 -1.13 7.46 25.03
N ASP A 61 0.14 7.18 25.32
CA ASP A 61 0.59 5.84 25.65
C ASP A 61 0.15 5.47 27.08
N LEU A 62 -0.31 4.23 27.27
CA LEU A 62 -0.63 3.72 28.60
C LEU A 62 0.64 3.25 29.31
N PRO A 63 0.90 3.73 30.55
CA PRO A 63 2.12 3.40 31.27
C PRO A 63 2.17 1.91 31.64
N GLY A 64 3.36 1.32 31.54
CA GLY A 64 3.60 -0.08 31.90
C GLY A 64 3.01 -1.13 30.94
N GLN A 65 2.45 -0.71 29.80
CA GLN A 65 1.83 -1.64 28.83
C GLN A 65 2.61 -1.71 27.53
N GLU A 66 3.60 -2.59 27.50
CA GLU A 66 4.45 -2.87 26.33
C GLU A 66 4.49 -4.36 26.00
N THR A 67 4.69 -4.68 24.73
CA THR A 67 4.82 -6.07 24.30
C THR A 67 6.20 -6.63 24.63
N GLU A 68 6.25 -7.80 25.28
CA GLU A 68 7.50 -8.53 25.53
C GLU A 68 7.92 -9.46 24.39
N THR A 69 7.14 -9.54 23.31
CA THR A 69 7.37 -10.48 22.20
C THR A 69 8.79 -10.42 21.61
N PRO A 70 9.39 -9.24 21.38
CA PRO A 70 10.78 -9.15 20.93
C PRO A 70 11.76 -9.76 21.94
N THR A 71 11.60 -9.48 23.23
CA THR A 71 12.43 -10.02 24.32
C THR A 71 12.35 -11.55 24.39
N TRP A 72 11.16 -12.11 24.19
CA TRP A 72 10.99 -13.57 24.11
C TRP A 72 11.63 -14.19 22.86
N TRP A 73 11.58 -13.50 21.72
CA TRP A 73 12.24 -13.94 20.49
C TRP A 73 13.75 -13.98 20.67
N GLU A 74 14.34 -12.93 21.24
CA GLU A 74 15.78 -12.83 21.50
C GLU A 74 16.27 -13.94 22.43
N ARG A 75 15.48 -14.28 23.45
CA ARG A 75 15.76 -15.40 24.36
C ARG A 75 15.78 -16.76 23.64
N LYS A 76 14.92 -16.94 22.65
CA LYS A 76 14.85 -18.19 21.85
C LYS A 76 15.91 -18.27 20.75
N HIS A 77 16.53 -17.15 20.37
CA HIS A 77 17.53 -17.08 19.32
C HIS A 77 18.83 -16.49 19.86
N PRO A 78 19.48 -17.07 20.90
CA PRO A 78 20.68 -16.49 21.49
C PRO A 78 21.78 -16.27 20.44
N LEU A 79 22.55 -15.19 20.58
CA LEU A 79 23.73 -14.97 19.73
C LEU A 79 24.72 -16.14 19.93
N PRO A 80 25.39 -16.62 18.88
CA PRO A 80 26.44 -17.61 19.03
C PRO A 80 27.53 -17.05 19.95
N THR A 81 27.73 -17.68 21.10
CA THR A 81 28.75 -17.31 22.06
C THR A 81 30.12 -17.53 21.43
N ASN A 82 30.79 -16.46 20.98
CA ASN A 82 32.24 -16.52 20.82
C ASN A 82 32.85 -16.62 22.22
N GLN A 83 33.12 -17.85 22.67
CA GLN A 83 33.98 -18.03 23.84
C GLN A 83 35.36 -17.43 23.51
N PRO A 84 35.87 -16.47 24.28
CA PRO A 84 37.31 -16.27 24.32
C PRO A 84 37.88 -17.51 24.98
N SER A 85 38.58 -18.34 24.21
CA SER A 85 39.47 -19.35 24.75
C SER A 85 40.43 -18.64 25.71
N LEU A 86 40.31 -18.92 27.00
CA LEU A 86 41.28 -18.52 28.01
C LEU A 86 42.66 -19.01 27.57
N SER A 87 43.52 -18.06 27.21
CA SER A 87 44.94 -18.31 26.98
C SER A 87 45.61 -18.58 28.34
N THR A 88 45.70 -19.85 28.71
CA THR A 88 46.59 -20.29 29.79
C THR A 88 48.02 -20.30 29.24
N ILE A 89 48.88 -19.47 29.83
CA ILE A 89 50.32 -19.43 29.58
C ILE A 89 51.01 -20.57 30.38
N THR A 90 52.12 -21.08 29.82
CA THR A 90 53.12 -22.08 30.31
C THR A 90 52.86 -23.54 29.89
N SER A 91 53.81 -24.34 29.38
CA SER A 91 55.25 -24.22 29.09
C SER A 91 55.68 -25.32 28.09
N HIS A 92 56.74 -25.04 27.30
CA HIS A 92 57.43 -25.90 26.33
C HIS A 92 57.53 -27.42 26.58
N VAL A 93 57.39 -28.24 25.52
CA VAL A 93 58.41 -29.20 24.98
C VAL A 93 58.13 -29.44 23.47
N GLN A 94 59.19 -29.54 22.66
CA GLN A 94 59.20 -29.73 21.19
C GLN A 94 59.15 -31.22 20.73
N SER A 95 58.83 -31.40 19.44
CA SER A 95 59.16 -32.54 18.54
C SER A 95 58.11 -33.69 18.53
N ILE A 96 57.63 -34.31 17.43
CA ILE A 96 58.22 -34.73 16.13
C ILE A 96 57.13 -34.80 15.02
N ALA A 97 57.53 -34.44 13.79
CA ALA A 97 57.11 -34.82 12.43
C ALA A 97 55.74 -35.46 12.07
N SER A 98 55.15 -34.92 10.97
CA SER A 98 54.90 -35.61 9.67
C SER A 98 53.47 -35.54 9.09
N SER A 99 53.43 -35.09 7.82
CA SER A 99 52.53 -35.45 6.71
C SER A 99 51.25 -34.64 6.41
N SER A 100 51.42 -33.75 5.42
CA SER A 100 50.79 -33.80 4.08
C SER A 100 49.38 -33.25 3.80
N ARG A 101 49.40 -32.21 2.93
CA ARG A 101 48.57 -31.95 1.73
C ARG A 101 47.42 -30.91 1.76
N THR A 102 47.74 -29.72 1.23
CA THR A 102 47.23 -29.19 -0.08
C THR A 102 45.93 -28.35 -0.16
N LEU A 103 46.16 -27.05 -0.36
CA LEU A 103 45.56 -26.06 -1.30
C LEU A 103 44.29 -25.22 -0.98
N VAL A 104 44.57 -23.95 -0.65
CA VAL A 104 44.11 -22.65 -1.22
C VAL A 104 42.88 -22.61 -2.14
N ASN A 105 41.94 -21.67 -1.91
CA ASN A 105 41.94 -20.31 -2.49
C ASN A 105 40.74 -19.44 -2.00
N PRO A 106 40.76 -18.11 -2.20
CA PRO A 106 40.19 -17.12 -1.27
C PRO A 106 38.85 -16.52 -1.73
N ALA A 107 38.08 -16.02 -0.76
CA ALA A 107 36.84 -15.29 -0.99
C ALA A 107 37.09 -13.89 -1.61
N PRO A 108 36.28 -13.43 -2.58
CA PRO A 108 36.36 -12.07 -3.10
C PRO A 108 35.73 -11.06 -2.13
N ARG A 109 36.49 -10.00 -1.85
CA ARG A 109 36.04 -8.83 -1.08
C ARG A 109 35.01 -8.04 -1.88
N PHE A 110 33.74 -8.10 -1.49
CA PHE A 110 32.78 -7.07 -1.86
C PHE A 110 32.86 -5.90 -0.87
N LEU A 111 33.08 -4.70 -1.43
CA LEU A 111 33.05 -3.42 -0.74
C LEU A 111 31.71 -3.25 0.00
N GLN A 112 31.75 -3.36 1.33
CA GLN A 112 30.64 -2.99 2.19
C GLN A 112 30.48 -1.47 2.18
N SER A 113 29.52 -0.98 1.38
CA SER A 113 28.91 0.31 1.64
C SER A 113 28.23 0.25 3.02
N THR A 114 28.71 1.04 3.96
CA THR A 114 28.29 1.05 5.37
C THR A 114 26.83 1.49 5.49
N LYS A 115 25.92 0.51 5.61
CA LYS A 115 24.49 0.70 5.85
C LYS A 115 24.28 0.94 7.35
N ARG A 116 24.06 2.19 7.76
CA ARG A 116 23.92 2.54 9.18
C ARG A 116 22.59 1.99 9.75
N SER A 117 22.64 1.45 10.97
CA SER A 117 21.71 0.45 11.51
C SER A 117 20.61 1.02 12.45
N ALA A 118 19.74 0.12 12.93
CA ALA A 118 18.48 0.38 13.63
C ALA A 118 18.62 0.71 15.14
N SER A 119 19.82 0.64 15.69
CA SER A 119 20.11 0.89 17.12
C SER A 119 20.02 2.35 17.54
N GLU A 120 19.97 3.32 16.61
CA GLU A 120 19.85 4.75 16.95
C GLU A 120 18.40 5.21 17.25
N MET A 121 17.41 4.30 17.22
CA MET A 121 15.98 4.65 17.28
C MET A 121 15.23 4.19 18.55
N GLU A 122 15.92 3.62 19.53
CA GLU A 122 15.33 3.16 20.80
C GLU A 122 15.67 4.15 21.93
N GLU A 123 14.67 4.65 22.65
CA GLU A 123 14.89 5.26 23.95
C GLU A 123 15.06 4.11 24.95
N GLY A 124 16.30 3.87 25.40
CA GLY A 124 16.61 2.95 26.51
C GLY A 124 16.37 1.46 26.25
N GLY A 125 16.22 1.02 25.01
CA GLY A 125 16.00 -0.38 24.66
C GLY A 125 17.29 -1.12 24.29
N ASN A 126 17.55 -2.23 24.98
CA ASN A 126 18.64 -3.17 24.71
C ASN A 126 18.22 -4.17 23.60
N GLY A 127 17.56 -3.69 22.54
CA GLY A 127 16.96 -4.54 21.49
C GLY A 127 17.99 -5.04 20.47
N ARG A 128 17.88 -6.31 20.06
CA ARG A 128 18.77 -6.89 19.06
C ARG A 128 18.33 -6.57 17.64
N GLU A 129 19.25 -6.10 16.82
CA GLU A 129 18.97 -5.67 15.43
C GLU A 129 18.48 -6.78 14.50
N ASP A 130 18.73 -8.05 14.85
CA ASP A 130 18.29 -9.24 14.10
C ASP A 130 16.86 -9.68 14.44
N CYS A 131 16.25 -9.11 15.49
CA CYS A 131 14.89 -9.43 15.87
C CYS A 131 13.88 -8.90 14.83
N PRO A 132 13.11 -9.76 14.16
CA PRO A 132 12.11 -9.34 13.17
C PRO A 132 10.82 -8.81 13.83
N LEU A 133 10.69 -8.92 15.16
CA LEU A 133 9.48 -8.53 15.88
C LEU A 133 9.61 -7.10 16.39
N ARG A 134 8.61 -6.29 16.07
CA ARG A 134 8.53 -4.91 16.57
C ARG A 134 8.01 -4.88 17.99
N ARG A 135 8.61 -4.02 18.83
CA ARG A 135 8.06 -3.68 20.14
C ARG A 135 6.86 -2.74 19.94
N HIS A 136 5.78 -2.99 20.66
CA HIS A 136 4.59 -2.16 20.64
C HIS A 136 4.28 -1.65 22.05
N LYS A 137 3.65 -0.49 22.11
CA LYS A 137 3.15 0.15 23.32
C LYS A 137 1.65 0.38 23.18
N HIS A 138 0.92 0.14 24.25
CA HIS A 138 -0.52 0.32 24.26
C HIS A 138 -0.84 1.81 24.24
N TYR A 139 -1.71 2.22 23.34
CA TYR A 139 -2.00 3.61 22.99
C TYR A 139 -3.50 3.82 22.85
N ARG A 140 -3.99 4.98 23.31
CA ARG A 140 -5.37 5.42 23.14
C ARG A 140 -5.43 6.79 22.49
N VAL A 141 -6.43 6.98 21.65
CA VAL A 141 -6.80 8.29 21.11
C VAL A 141 -8.32 8.46 21.14
N VAL A 142 -8.77 9.63 21.58
CA VAL A 142 -10.18 10.02 21.68
C VAL A 142 -10.43 11.18 20.74
N VAL A 143 -11.47 11.07 19.92
CA VAL A 143 -11.90 12.11 18.98
C VAL A 143 -13.39 12.41 19.15
N GLU A 144 -13.79 13.62 18.80
CA GLU A 144 -15.17 14.10 19.00
C GLU A 144 -16.19 13.35 18.14
N GLU A 145 -15.84 13.04 16.90
CA GLU A 145 -16.80 12.57 15.92
C GLU A 145 -17.09 11.06 16.03
N VAL A 146 -18.39 10.73 16.18
CA VAL A 146 -18.90 9.35 16.02
C VAL A 146 -19.50 9.22 14.61
N ALA A 147 -18.76 8.57 13.72
CA ALA A 147 -19.11 8.42 12.31
C ALA A 147 -19.53 6.97 11.97
N ILE A 148 -20.13 6.79 10.80
CA ILE A 148 -20.53 5.48 10.27
C ILE A 148 -19.66 5.08 9.07
N LYS A 149 -19.62 3.77 8.79
CA LYS A 149 -18.80 3.20 7.71
C LYS A 149 -19.26 3.70 6.34
N LEU A 150 -18.30 3.84 5.41
CA LEU A 150 -18.57 4.27 4.02
C LEU A 150 -19.63 3.42 3.33
N VAL A 151 -19.72 2.11 3.62
CA VAL A 151 -20.71 1.20 3.01
C VAL A 151 -22.16 1.68 3.15
N HIS A 152 -22.48 2.52 4.13
CA HIS A 152 -23.82 3.05 4.37
C HIS A 152 -24.19 4.28 3.53
N PHE A 153 -23.39 4.64 2.51
CA PHE A 153 -23.76 5.71 1.60
C PHE A 153 -25.10 5.40 0.87
N GLN A 154 -25.86 6.42 0.46
CA GLN A 154 -27.24 6.25 -0.01
C GLN A 154 -27.37 6.19 -1.53
N ASP A 155 -26.45 6.82 -2.26
CA ASP A 155 -26.42 6.87 -3.73
C ASP A 155 -25.02 7.30 -4.22
N GLY A 156 -24.82 7.26 -5.54
CA GLY A 156 -23.56 7.67 -6.17
C GLY A 156 -23.20 9.14 -5.97
N GLN A 157 -24.19 10.04 -5.78
CA GLN A 157 -23.93 11.46 -5.51
C GLN A 157 -23.32 11.64 -4.12
N GLN A 158 -23.90 10.96 -3.13
CA GLN A 158 -23.43 11.00 -1.76
C GLN A 158 -22.04 10.38 -1.64
N LEU A 159 -21.78 9.25 -2.32
CA LEU A 159 -20.43 8.65 -2.39
C LEU A 159 -19.41 9.67 -2.91
N LEU A 160 -19.66 10.30 -4.05
CA LEU A 160 -18.73 11.30 -4.60
C LEU A 160 -18.57 12.53 -3.70
N ARG A 161 -19.62 12.95 -2.99
CA ARG A 161 -19.53 14.04 -2.02
C ARG A 161 -18.68 13.69 -0.80
N ILE A 162 -18.81 12.47 -0.28
CA ILE A 162 -17.95 11.96 0.80
C ILE A 162 -16.49 11.94 0.34
N ILE A 163 -16.23 11.41 -0.87
CA ILE A 163 -14.87 11.38 -1.46
C ILE A 163 -14.33 12.80 -1.65
N ALA A 164 -15.14 13.76 -2.15
CA ALA A 164 -14.72 15.14 -2.32
C ALA A 164 -14.31 15.81 -1.00
N ASN A 165 -15.05 15.56 0.09
CA ASN A 165 -14.68 16.04 1.41
C ASN A 165 -13.33 15.47 1.86
N CYS A 166 -13.09 14.17 1.68
CA CYS A 166 -11.81 13.55 2.06
C CYS A 166 -10.63 13.99 1.17
N VAL A 167 -10.85 14.20 -0.13
CA VAL A 167 -9.84 14.79 -1.04
C VAL A 167 -9.52 16.22 -0.59
N CYS A 168 -10.51 16.98 -0.10
CA CYS A 168 -10.31 18.32 0.46
C CYS A 168 -9.49 18.25 1.77
N ALA A 169 -9.83 17.33 2.68
CA ALA A 169 -9.07 17.06 3.90
C ALA A 169 -7.58 16.82 3.58
N HIS A 170 -7.32 15.94 2.63
CA HIS A 170 -5.97 15.62 2.18
C HIS A 170 -5.29 16.82 1.52
N ALA A 171 -5.98 17.59 0.67
CA ALA A 171 -5.41 18.77 0.03
C ALA A 171 -4.92 19.76 1.08
N GLU A 172 -5.78 20.06 2.06
CA GLU A 172 -5.53 21.00 3.15
C GLU A 172 -4.43 20.50 4.11
N ALA A 173 -4.41 19.21 4.43
CA ALA A 173 -3.32 18.59 5.21
C ALA A 173 -1.95 18.79 4.52
N VAL A 174 -1.90 18.60 3.21
CA VAL A 174 -0.66 18.77 2.43
C VAL A 174 -0.25 20.23 2.32
N THR A 175 -1.19 21.14 2.08
CA THR A 175 -0.88 22.55 1.83
C THR A 175 -0.62 23.33 3.11
N LYS A 176 -1.39 23.08 4.17
CA LYS A 176 -1.31 23.82 5.44
C LYS A 176 -0.38 23.19 6.46
N ALA A 177 -0.27 21.87 6.47
CA ALA A 177 0.51 21.13 7.46
C ALA A 177 1.62 20.26 6.85
N ASN A 178 1.81 20.26 5.52
CA ASN A 178 2.81 19.44 4.84
C ASN A 178 2.67 17.92 5.12
N ILE A 179 1.48 17.43 5.50
CA ILE A 179 1.25 16.03 5.87
C ILE A 179 0.57 15.25 4.72
N MET A 180 1.15 14.11 4.34
CA MET A 180 0.57 13.10 3.44
C MET A 180 -0.01 11.95 4.25
N HIS A 181 -1.16 11.40 3.85
CA HIS A 181 -1.88 10.38 4.65
C HIS A 181 -1.26 9.00 4.54
N ARG A 182 -0.93 8.57 3.31
CA ARG A 182 -0.23 7.31 2.95
C ARG A 182 -1.02 6.01 3.16
N ASP A 183 -2.30 6.08 3.52
CA ASP A 183 -3.18 4.91 3.67
C ASP A 183 -4.64 5.24 3.34
N ILE A 184 -4.86 5.84 2.18
CA ILE A 184 -6.21 6.06 1.67
C ILE A 184 -6.85 4.70 1.38
N SER A 185 -7.89 4.37 2.15
CA SER A 185 -8.60 3.10 2.06
C SER A 185 -10.09 3.27 2.37
N GLY A 186 -10.89 2.29 1.98
CA GLY A 186 -12.32 2.25 2.32
C GLY A 186 -12.62 2.21 3.81
N GLY A 187 -11.69 1.76 4.65
CA GLY A 187 -11.84 1.72 6.11
C GLY A 187 -11.54 3.06 6.78
N ASN A 188 -10.77 3.91 6.11
CA ASN A 188 -10.29 5.19 6.62
C ASN A 188 -11.13 6.39 6.13
N ILE A 189 -12.17 6.13 5.34
CA ILE A 189 -13.17 7.11 4.92
C ILE A 189 -14.48 6.79 5.62
N LEU A 190 -14.97 7.70 6.45
CA LEU A 190 -16.22 7.55 7.19
C LEU A 190 -17.24 8.60 6.76
N ILE A 191 -18.50 8.34 7.10
CA ILE A 191 -19.63 9.25 6.89
C ILE A 191 -20.00 9.84 8.25
N LEU A 192 -19.91 11.15 8.38
CA LEU A 192 -20.29 11.91 9.56
C LEU A 192 -21.67 12.53 9.34
N PRO A 193 -22.72 12.05 10.02
CA PRO A 193 -24.04 12.69 10.02
C PRO A 193 -23.96 13.98 10.85
N LYS A 194 -24.36 15.11 10.27
CA LYS A 194 -24.45 16.41 10.94
C LYS A 194 -25.86 16.94 10.83
N ALA A 195 -26.51 17.18 11.96
CA ALA A 195 -27.75 17.93 12.03
C ALA A 195 -27.46 19.41 11.71
N VAL A 196 -28.14 19.96 10.71
CA VAL A 196 -28.02 21.35 10.31
C VAL A 196 -29.40 21.99 10.37
N VAL A 197 -29.50 23.15 11.00
CA VAL A 197 -30.76 23.91 11.02
C VAL A 197 -31.02 24.45 9.61
N GLY A 198 -32.20 24.16 9.08
CA GLY A 198 -32.65 24.61 7.77
C GLY A 198 -32.73 26.13 7.68
N SER A 199 -32.78 26.66 6.46
CA SER A 199 -32.87 28.11 6.21
C SER A 199 -34.14 28.75 6.77
N ASP A 200 -35.16 27.96 7.08
CA ASP A 200 -36.43 28.38 7.68
C ASP A 200 -36.37 28.49 9.23
N GLY A 201 -35.23 28.14 9.84
CA GLY A 201 -35.00 28.21 11.29
C GLY A 201 -35.74 27.16 12.12
N GLY A 202 -36.54 26.29 11.48
CA GLY A 202 -37.41 25.32 12.15
C GLY A 202 -37.16 23.87 11.75
N SER A 203 -36.66 23.58 10.55
CA SER A 203 -36.35 22.21 10.12
C SER A 203 -34.92 21.81 10.53
N ILE A 204 -34.72 20.53 10.85
CA ILE A 204 -33.38 19.95 11.02
C ILE A 204 -33.11 19.07 9.79
N ASP A 205 -32.16 19.49 8.96
CA ASP A 205 -31.68 18.73 7.82
C ASP A 205 -30.44 17.94 8.19
N MET A 206 -30.44 16.63 7.88
CA MET A 206 -29.27 15.79 8.07
C MET A 206 -28.32 15.92 6.87
N ARG A 207 -27.11 16.45 7.12
CA ARG A 207 -26.02 16.46 6.15
C ARG A 207 -25.05 15.32 6.40
N TRP A 208 -24.71 14.59 5.35
CA TRP A 208 -23.79 13.46 5.40
C TRP A 208 -22.45 13.90 4.83
N THR A 209 -21.48 14.10 5.70
CA THR A 209 -20.17 14.67 5.38
C THR A 209 -19.11 13.56 5.39
N GLY A 210 -18.06 13.70 4.58
CA GLY A 210 -16.93 12.75 4.64
C GLY A 210 -16.00 13.10 5.80
N LEU A 211 -15.39 12.08 6.40
CA LEU A 211 -14.38 12.21 7.45
C LEU A 211 -13.22 11.27 7.13
N LEU A 212 -12.00 11.82 6.97
CA LEU A 212 -10.78 11.06 6.70
C LEU A 212 -10.05 10.79 8.02
N VAL A 213 -9.97 9.52 8.40
CA VAL A 213 -9.46 9.04 9.70
C VAL A 213 -8.18 8.21 9.54
N ASP A 214 -7.56 7.83 10.66
CA ASP A 214 -6.39 6.94 10.71
C ASP A 214 -5.11 7.52 10.10
N TRP A 215 -4.66 8.64 10.67
CA TRP A 215 -3.46 9.37 10.24
C TRP A 215 -2.14 8.78 10.77
N GLU A 216 -2.17 7.56 11.30
CA GLU A 216 -1.05 6.89 11.96
C GLU A 216 0.14 6.54 11.04
N LEU A 217 -0.09 6.50 9.72
CA LEU A 217 0.94 6.21 8.70
C LEU A 217 1.47 7.45 7.98
N SER A 218 0.97 8.61 8.39
CA SER A 218 1.23 9.89 7.75
C SER A 218 2.69 10.31 7.85
N LYS A 219 3.16 11.09 6.86
CA LYS A 219 4.52 11.65 6.84
C LYS A 219 4.55 13.00 6.12
N PRO A 220 5.57 13.83 6.40
CA PRO A 220 5.79 15.06 5.65
C PRO A 220 5.96 14.81 4.13
N LEU A 221 5.36 15.66 3.28
CA LEU A 221 5.55 15.61 1.83
C LEU A 221 6.93 16.13 1.42
N LYS A 222 7.37 17.24 2.02
CA LYS A 222 8.66 17.90 1.77
C LYS A 222 9.45 18.04 3.07
N GLY A 223 10.77 17.92 2.98
CA GLY A 223 11.67 18.07 4.13
C GLY A 223 11.74 16.83 5.02
N GLU A 224 12.69 16.84 5.95
CA GLU A 224 12.84 15.80 6.96
C GLU A 224 11.97 16.14 8.17
N ALA A 225 11.09 15.23 8.59
CA ALA A 225 10.90 15.06 10.02
C ALA A 225 12.23 14.51 10.56
N GLY A 226 13.10 15.41 11.02
CA GLY A 226 14.38 15.14 11.70
C GLY A 226 15.15 13.88 11.27
N LEU A 227 16.12 14.05 10.37
CA LEU A 227 17.18 13.09 9.98
C LEU A 227 16.74 11.79 9.26
N PRO A 228 17.48 11.37 8.21
CA PRO A 228 17.07 10.26 7.35
C PRO A 228 17.69 8.95 7.83
N ARG A 229 16.91 7.87 8.06
CA ARG A 229 17.48 6.51 8.04
C ARG A 229 16.60 5.38 7.47
N PRO A 230 17.26 4.36 6.90
CA PRO A 230 16.73 3.48 5.87
C PRO A 230 16.21 2.18 6.48
N ARG A 231 15.00 2.25 7.03
CA ARG A 231 14.02 1.19 6.84
C ARG A 231 12.75 1.90 6.44
N GLN A 232 12.47 1.96 5.13
CA GLN A 232 11.10 2.10 4.65
C GLN A 232 10.27 1.16 5.52
N PRO A 233 9.33 1.64 6.37
CA PRO A 233 8.46 0.71 7.07
C PRO A 233 7.75 -0.06 5.97
N GLU A 234 7.95 -1.38 5.97
CA GLU A 234 7.34 -2.36 5.07
C GLU A 234 6.00 -1.83 4.56
N ARG A 235 5.95 -1.46 3.27
CA ARG A 235 4.74 -1.09 2.49
C ARG A 235 3.52 -0.78 3.37
N THR A 236 3.49 0.42 3.93
CA THR A 236 2.36 0.87 4.74
C THR A 236 1.26 1.33 3.78
N GLY A 237 0.13 0.62 3.76
CA GLY A 237 -1.01 0.94 2.90
C GLY A 237 -1.90 -0.28 2.61
N THR A 238 -3.16 -0.05 2.30
CA THR A 238 -4.07 -1.12 1.86
C THR A 238 -3.83 -1.49 0.38
N TRP A 239 -3.29 -2.70 0.12
CA TRP A 239 -2.88 -3.17 -1.23
C TRP A 239 -3.88 -2.89 -2.35
N GLN A 240 -5.16 -3.16 -2.09
CA GLN A 240 -6.25 -2.99 -3.04
C GLN A 240 -6.31 -1.55 -3.58
N PHE A 241 -6.01 -0.55 -2.74
CA PHE A 241 -6.17 0.86 -3.09
C PHE A 241 -4.84 1.56 -3.43
N MET A 242 -3.69 0.90 -3.28
CA MET A 242 -2.41 1.50 -3.69
C MET A 242 -2.33 1.73 -5.21
N SER A 243 -1.63 2.80 -5.60
CA SER A 243 -1.41 3.12 -7.01
C SER A 243 -0.61 2.05 -7.74
N ALA A 244 -0.85 1.87 -9.04
CA ALA A 244 -0.07 0.92 -9.84
C ALA A 244 1.43 1.26 -9.83
N ALA A 245 1.78 2.55 -9.81
CA ALA A 245 3.17 3.01 -9.75
C ALA A 245 3.89 2.56 -8.46
N VAL A 246 3.25 2.71 -7.30
CA VAL A 246 3.79 2.28 -5.99
C VAL A 246 3.90 0.75 -5.91
N LEU A 247 2.89 0.04 -6.42
CA LEU A 247 2.89 -1.42 -6.45
C LEU A 247 3.99 -1.98 -7.37
N ASN A 248 4.26 -1.33 -8.51
CA ASN A 248 5.22 -1.80 -9.51
C ASN A 248 6.66 -1.35 -9.25
N ASN A 249 6.89 -0.31 -8.45
CA ASN A 249 8.21 0.16 -8.06
C ASN A 249 8.28 0.36 -6.55
N HIS A 250 8.83 -0.62 -5.84
CA HIS A 250 8.83 -0.66 -4.37
C HIS A 250 9.75 0.42 -3.76
N GLY A 251 10.64 1.02 -4.54
CA GLY A 251 11.48 2.15 -4.14
C GLY A 251 10.88 3.52 -4.46
N LYS A 252 9.69 3.59 -5.07
CA LYS A 252 9.04 4.85 -5.42
C LYS A 252 8.68 5.63 -4.16
N LEU A 253 9.01 6.92 -4.15
CA LEU A 253 8.48 7.86 -3.16
C LEU A 253 7.02 8.17 -3.48
N LEU A 254 6.17 8.18 -2.45
CA LEU A 254 4.76 8.49 -2.61
C LEU A 254 4.57 9.95 -3.00
N GLU A 255 3.72 10.18 -4.00
CA GLU A 255 3.37 11.49 -4.52
C GLU A 255 1.86 11.74 -4.37
N ILE A 256 1.43 13.00 -4.47
CA ILE A 256 0.00 13.37 -4.47
C ILE A 256 -0.78 12.59 -5.53
N SER A 257 -0.20 12.36 -6.71
CA SER A 257 -0.85 11.60 -7.78
C SER A 257 -1.15 10.15 -7.38
N ASP A 258 -0.35 9.55 -6.50
CA ASP A 258 -0.62 8.19 -6.01
C ASP A 258 -1.81 8.17 -5.05
N GLU A 259 -1.90 9.12 -4.12
CA GLU A 259 -3.03 9.20 -3.18
C GLU A 259 -4.34 9.57 -3.89
N LEU A 260 -4.28 10.41 -4.93
CA LEU A 260 -5.42 10.66 -5.81
C LEU A 260 -5.86 9.39 -6.59
N GLU A 261 -4.92 8.53 -6.99
CA GLU A 261 -5.23 7.22 -7.57
C GLU A 261 -5.89 6.29 -6.53
N SER A 262 -5.46 6.36 -5.26
CA SER A 262 -6.12 5.62 -4.17
C SER A 262 -7.56 6.06 -3.94
N PHE A 263 -7.86 7.37 -3.96
CA PHE A 263 -9.25 7.84 -3.91
C PHE A 263 -10.09 7.34 -5.10
N PHE A 264 -9.50 7.29 -6.31
CA PHE A 264 -10.14 6.68 -7.47
C PHE A 264 -10.46 5.20 -7.24
N HIS A 265 -9.50 4.43 -6.72
CA HIS A 265 -9.67 2.99 -6.45
C HIS A 265 -10.73 2.72 -5.38
N VAL A 266 -10.76 3.51 -4.30
CA VAL A 266 -11.82 3.41 -3.29
C VAL A 266 -13.18 3.72 -3.90
N THR A 267 -13.29 4.79 -4.69
CA THR A 267 -14.54 5.16 -5.37
C THR A 267 -15.02 4.04 -6.29
N LEU A 268 -14.12 3.45 -7.08
CA LEU A 268 -14.42 2.34 -7.98
C LEU A 268 -14.90 1.11 -7.22
N TYR A 269 -14.20 0.73 -6.15
CA TYR A 269 -14.53 -0.44 -5.34
C TYR A 269 -15.95 -0.34 -4.76
N TYR A 270 -16.28 0.79 -4.13
CA TYR A 270 -17.60 1.00 -3.54
C TYR A 270 -18.69 1.18 -4.60
N ALA A 271 -18.38 1.81 -5.74
CA ALA A 271 -19.34 1.95 -6.82
C ALA A 271 -19.72 0.59 -7.42
N VAL A 272 -18.77 -0.27 -7.77
CA VAL A 272 -19.09 -1.58 -8.38
C VAL A 272 -19.82 -2.50 -7.41
N ARG A 273 -19.47 -2.46 -6.12
CA ARG A 273 -20.12 -3.30 -5.09
C ARG A 273 -21.54 -2.85 -4.73
N TYR A 274 -21.80 -1.55 -4.69
CA TYR A 274 -23.02 -1.02 -4.06
C TYR A 274 -23.90 -0.17 -4.99
N LEU A 275 -23.47 0.09 -6.23
CA LEU A 275 -24.26 0.81 -7.22
C LEU A 275 -24.59 -0.08 -8.43
N ARG A 276 -25.67 0.26 -9.13
CA ARG A 276 -26.05 -0.39 -10.38
C ARG A 276 -25.02 -0.08 -11.46
N SER A 277 -24.61 -1.11 -12.18
CA SER A 277 -23.71 -1.02 -13.34
C SER A 277 -24.01 -2.12 -14.34
N ASN A 278 -23.35 -2.08 -15.50
CA ASN A 278 -23.38 -3.20 -16.46
C ASN A 278 -22.43 -4.36 -16.10
N CYS A 279 -21.77 -4.33 -14.94
CA CYS A 279 -20.92 -5.42 -14.48
C CYS A 279 -21.78 -6.56 -13.91
N THR A 280 -21.82 -7.69 -14.63
CA THR A 280 -22.61 -8.87 -14.22
C THR A 280 -21.86 -9.76 -13.22
N ASN A 281 -20.54 -9.87 -13.34
CA ASN A 281 -19.68 -10.65 -12.45
C ASN A 281 -18.82 -9.73 -11.57
N VAL A 282 -19.45 -9.07 -10.59
CA VAL A 282 -18.75 -8.13 -9.70
C VAL A 282 -17.68 -8.81 -8.85
N GLY A 283 -17.93 -10.03 -8.38
CA GLY A 283 -16.94 -10.83 -7.64
C GLY A 283 -15.65 -11.04 -8.43
N GLY A 284 -15.77 -11.55 -9.65
CA GLY A 284 -14.63 -11.72 -10.56
C GLY A 284 -13.96 -10.39 -10.93
N PHE A 285 -14.73 -9.32 -11.14
CA PHE A 285 -14.15 -8.00 -11.40
C PHE A 285 -13.30 -7.51 -10.22
N ILE A 286 -13.78 -7.66 -8.98
CA ILE A 286 -13.03 -7.27 -7.78
C ILE A 286 -11.76 -8.09 -7.67
N GLU A 287 -11.85 -9.40 -7.88
CA GLU A 287 -10.71 -10.30 -7.87
C GLU A 287 -9.64 -9.92 -8.91
N ASP A 288 -10.05 -9.73 -10.17
CA ASP A 288 -9.14 -9.42 -11.28
C ASP A 288 -8.51 -8.03 -11.14
N TYR A 289 -9.27 -7.03 -10.67
CA TYR A 289 -8.82 -5.65 -10.56
C TYR A 289 -8.05 -5.35 -9.26
N PHE A 290 -8.59 -5.77 -8.11
CA PHE A 290 -8.09 -5.34 -6.80
C PHE A 290 -7.16 -6.36 -6.13
N ASP A 291 -7.41 -7.66 -6.34
CA ASP A 291 -6.76 -8.73 -5.57
C ASP A 291 -5.65 -9.47 -6.34
N THR A 292 -5.76 -9.53 -7.67
CA THR A 292 -4.77 -10.14 -8.54
C THR A 292 -3.46 -9.35 -8.56
N TYR A 293 -2.35 -10.07 -8.70
CA TYR A 293 -0.99 -9.56 -8.70
C TYR A 293 -0.12 -10.32 -9.70
N THR A 294 1.03 -9.76 -10.05
CA THR A 294 2.08 -10.50 -10.78
C THR A 294 3.34 -10.62 -9.93
N VAL A 295 4.20 -11.59 -10.22
CA VAL A 295 5.49 -11.77 -9.55
C VAL A 295 6.58 -11.71 -10.60
N GLU A 296 7.47 -10.72 -10.49
CA GLU A 296 8.62 -10.55 -11.38
C GLU A 296 9.87 -10.43 -10.53
N ASN A 297 10.89 -11.25 -10.82
CA ASN A 297 12.15 -11.28 -10.06
C ASN A 297 11.94 -11.43 -8.53
N GLY A 298 10.98 -12.28 -8.13
CA GLY A 298 10.63 -12.50 -6.72
C GLY A 298 9.88 -11.34 -6.05
N MET A 299 9.49 -10.31 -6.79
CA MET A 299 8.78 -9.14 -6.28
C MET A 299 7.32 -9.09 -6.75
N TYR A 300 6.41 -8.90 -5.80
CA TYR A 300 4.99 -8.69 -6.06
C TYR A 300 4.73 -7.33 -6.72
N ARG A 301 4.01 -7.35 -7.83
CA ARG A 301 3.60 -6.20 -8.65
C ARG A 301 2.07 -6.15 -8.76
N CYS A 302 1.52 -5.02 -9.19
CA CYS A 302 0.06 -4.93 -9.32
C CYS A 302 -0.45 -5.87 -10.41
N GLY A 303 -1.71 -6.31 -10.27
CA GLY A 303 -2.38 -7.08 -11.31
C GLY A 303 -2.43 -6.35 -12.65
N TRP A 304 -2.46 -7.13 -13.73
CA TRP A 304 -2.50 -6.63 -15.09
C TRP A 304 -3.68 -5.68 -15.32
N GLN A 305 -4.88 -6.05 -14.84
CA GLN A 305 -6.11 -5.28 -15.06
C GLN A 305 -6.04 -3.87 -14.45
N LYS A 306 -5.51 -3.72 -13.23
CA LYS A 306 -5.28 -2.42 -12.60
C LYS A 306 -4.28 -1.59 -13.41
N SER A 307 -3.13 -2.19 -13.73
CA SER A 307 -2.06 -1.53 -14.49
C SER A 307 -2.54 -1.05 -15.87
N SER A 308 -3.21 -1.93 -16.63
CA SER A 308 -3.71 -1.65 -17.98
C SER A 308 -4.83 -0.61 -17.97
N THR A 309 -5.67 -0.61 -16.94
CA THR A 309 -6.73 0.40 -16.79
C THR A 309 -6.16 1.80 -16.60
N VAL A 310 -5.26 2.00 -15.63
CA VAL A 310 -4.74 3.34 -15.32
C VAL A 310 -3.77 3.86 -16.37
N SER A 311 -3.00 2.97 -17.01
CA SER A 311 -2.08 3.34 -18.10
C SER A 311 -2.77 3.48 -19.46
N GLY A 312 -3.78 2.66 -19.74
CA GLY A 312 -4.56 2.68 -20.98
C GLY A 312 -5.69 3.72 -20.96
N GLY A 313 -6.18 4.09 -19.78
CA GLY A 313 -7.28 5.02 -19.55
C GLY A 313 -8.66 4.45 -19.89
N VAL A 314 -8.82 3.13 -19.82
CA VAL A 314 -10.08 2.44 -20.16
C VAL A 314 -10.41 1.44 -19.07
N LEU A 315 -11.62 1.57 -18.51
CA LEU A 315 -12.14 0.68 -17.46
C LEU A 315 -13.06 -0.36 -18.10
N ARG A 316 -12.68 -1.64 -18.00
CA ARG A 316 -13.33 -2.75 -18.71
C ARG A 316 -13.90 -3.77 -17.73
N VAL A 317 -15.07 -4.32 -18.03
CA VAL A 317 -15.72 -5.37 -17.22
C VAL A 317 -15.33 -6.79 -17.65
N ASP A 318 -14.82 -6.96 -18.87
CA ASP A 318 -14.49 -8.26 -19.45
C ASP A 318 -13.29 -8.17 -20.41
N THR A 319 -12.89 -9.33 -20.94
CA THR A 319 -11.81 -9.48 -21.93
C THR A 319 -12.16 -8.97 -23.31
N ASP A 320 -13.45 -8.94 -23.66
CA ASP A 320 -13.96 -8.41 -24.94
C ASP A 320 -13.83 -6.88 -24.99
N GLY A 321 -13.57 -6.28 -23.83
CA GLY A 321 -13.24 -4.88 -23.69
C GLY A 321 -14.44 -4.00 -23.49
N THR A 322 -15.58 -4.56 -23.06
CA THR A 322 -16.80 -3.82 -22.73
C THR A 322 -16.49 -2.76 -21.67
N PRO A 323 -16.76 -1.48 -21.92
CA PRO A 323 -16.55 -0.44 -20.92
C PRO A 323 -17.48 -0.64 -19.71
N LEU A 324 -16.95 -0.49 -18.50
CA LEU A 324 -17.78 -0.39 -17.29
C LEU A 324 -18.57 0.91 -17.32
N ARG A 325 -19.89 0.82 -17.10
CA ARG A 325 -20.80 1.97 -17.02
C ARG A 325 -21.76 1.83 -15.86
N PHE A 326 -21.96 2.93 -15.15
CA PHE A 326 -22.93 3.07 -14.06
C PHE A 326 -24.24 3.70 -14.54
N GLY A 327 -24.24 4.36 -15.71
CA GLY A 327 -25.42 5.06 -16.22
C GLY A 327 -25.77 6.31 -15.41
N SER A 328 -24.78 6.84 -14.67
CA SER A 328 -24.90 8.07 -13.88
C SER A 328 -23.69 8.97 -14.11
N ARG A 329 -23.59 10.12 -13.43
CA ARG A 329 -22.42 11.00 -13.61
C ARG A 329 -21.12 10.42 -13.04
N LEU A 330 -21.17 9.27 -12.37
CA LEU A 330 -19.97 8.49 -12.04
C LEU A 330 -19.14 8.16 -13.28
N ASP A 331 -19.77 7.90 -14.41
CA ASP A 331 -19.06 7.63 -15.67
C ASP A 331 -18.15 8.81 -16.05
N LYS A 332 -18.66 10.04 -15.92
CA LYS A 332 -17.89 11.27 -16.18
C LYS A 332 -16.76 11.50 -15.17
N PHE A 333 -16.93 11.05 -13.93
CA PHE A 333 -15.86 11.09 -12.93
C PHE A 333 -14.73 10.14 -13.34
N PHE A 334 -15.05 8.86 -13.58
CA PHE A 334 -14.06 7.84 -13.93
C PHE A 334 -13.37 8.14 -15.26
N GLU A 335 -14.11 8.53 -16.31
CA GLU A 335 -13.54 8.90 -17.62
C GLU A 335 -12.50 10.01 -17.50
N LYS A 336 -12.81 11.08 -16.75
CA LYS A 336 -11.88 12.21 -16.61
C LYS A 336 -10.67 11.86 -15.74
N ALA A 337 -10.88 11.13 -14.65
CA ALA A 337 -9.79 10.68 -13.79
C ALA A 337 -8.82 9.77 -14.56
N LEU A 338 -9.34 8.81 -15.34
CA LEU A 338 -8.55 7.92 -16.18
C LEU A 338 -7.81 8.66 -17.29
N GLN A 339 -8.39 9.72 -17.86
CA GLN A 339 -7.68 10.58 -18.81
C GLN A 339 -6.42 11.20 -18.18
N TRP A 340 -6.50 11.66 -16.92
CA TRP A 340 -5.36 12.20 -16.20
C TRP A 340 -4.31 11.14 -15.85
N PHE A 341 -4.74 9.99 -15.32
CA PHE A 341 -3.84 8.90 -14.98
C PHE A 341 -3.12 8.38 -16.22
N LYS A 342 -3.82 8.13 -17.33
CA LYS A 342 -3.22 7.74 -18.62
C LYS A 342 -2.12 8.71 -19.04
N ALA A 343 -2.41 10.01 -19.01
CA ALA A 343 -1.46 11.04 -19.37
C ALA A 343 -0.24 11.02 -18.44
N HIS A 344 -0.46 10.87 -17.13
CA HIS A 344 0.58 10.76 -16.13
C HIS A 344 1.49 9.53 -16.33
N TYR A 345 0.91 8.34 -16.52
CA TYR A 345 1.67 7.12 -16.78
C TYR A 345 2.43 7.18 -18.11
N THR A 346 1.87 7.83 -19.13
CA THR A 346 2.57 8.08 -20.40
C THR A 346 3.82 8.93 -20.19
N VAL A 347 3.69 10.04 -19.45
CA VAL A 347 4.82 10.93 -19.14
C VAL A 347 5.88 10.20 -18.29
N GLN A 348 5.47 9.45 -17.27
CA GLN A 348 6.39 8.67 -16.45
C GLN A 348 7.14 7.60 -17.28
N ALA A 349 6.44 6.87 -18.16
CA ALA A 349 7.05 5.86 -19.02
C ALA A 349 8.10 6.48 -19.94
N TYR A 350 7.79 7.62 -20.56
CA TYR A 350 8.75 8.36 -21.37
C TYR A 350 9.97 8.81 -20.57
N GLN A 351 9.77 9.41 -19.39
CA GLN A 351 10.87 9.85 -18.51
C GLN A 351 11.79 8.69 -18.10
N ARG A 352 11.22 7.53 -17.75
CA ARG A 352 12.00 6.33 -17.41
C ARG A 352 12.82 5.85 -18.61
N ALA A 353 12.23 5.79 -19.81
CA ALA A 353 12.95 5.41 -21.01
C ALA A 353 14.12 6.35 -21.34
N GLN A 354 13.94 7.65 -21.12
CA GLN A 354 15.02 8.65 -21.30
C GLN A 354 16.12 8.49 -20.24
N ALA A 355 15.76 8.24 -18.98
CA ALA A 355 16.73 7.97 -17.92
C ALA A 355 17.55 6.72 -18.20
N SER A 356 16.91 5.61 -18.61
CA SER A 356 17.61 4.37 -18.98
C SER A 356 18.58 4.56 -20.14
N LYS A 357 18.22 5.37 -21.15
CA LYS A 357 19.13 5.72 -22.25
C LYS A 357 20.32 6.55 -21.78
N ALA A 358 20.11 7.51 -20.89
CA ALA A 358 21.20 8.31 -20.32
C ALA A 358 22.18 7.44 -19.53
N THR A 359 21.67 6.50 -18.72
CA THR A 359 22.52 5.53 -17.99
C THR A 359 23.29 4.61 -18.92
N ALA A 360 22.65 4.06 -19.96
CA ALA A 360 23.31 3.19 -20.94
C ALA A 360 24.39 3.91 -21.75
N LYS A 361 24.21 5.21 -22.03
CA LYS A 361 25.22 6.05 -22.69
C LYS A 361 26.42 6.33 -21.78
N ALA A 362 26.22 6.41 -20.46
CA ALA A 362 27.27 6.65 -19.47
C ALA A 362 28.10 5.39 -19.12
N SER A 363 27.53 4.19 -19.25
CA SER A 363 28.24 2.92 -18.98
C SER A 363 29.12 2.43 -20.13
N ASN A 364 29.15 3.13 -21.28
CA ASN A 364 30.14 2.90 -22.33
C ASN A 364 31.47 3.56 -21.94
N LEU A 365 32.19 2.92 -21.01
CA LEU A 365 33.61 3.16 -20.80
C LEU A 365 34.40 1.89 -21.16
N ASP A 366 35.36 2.13 -22.06
CA ASP A 366 36.45 1.30 -22.60
C ASP A 366 36.17 0.38 -23.83
N PRO A 367 36.43 0.87 -25.06
CA PRO A 367 36.37 0.08 -26.32
C PRO A 367 37.40 -1.04 -26.44
N MET A 368 38.32 -1.21 -25.48
CA MET A 368 39.45 -2.14 -25.63
C MET A 368 39.18 -3.61 -25.27
N GLN A 369 37.97 -3.99 -24.83
CA GLN A 369 37.68 -5.37 -24.40
C GLN A 369 36.66 -6.15 -25.24
N SER A 370 36.18 -5.60 -26.35
CA SER A 370 35.33 -6.33 -27.31
C SER A 370 36.10 -6.63 -28.59
N GLN A 371 37.12 -7.49 -28.50
CA GLN A 371 37.63 -8.22 -29.66
C GLN A 371 36.95 -9.60 -29.70
N PRO A 372 36.47 -10.06 -30.87
CA PRO A 372 35.95 -11.41 -31.00
C PRO A 372 37.08 -12.42 -30.73
N ILE A 373 36.84 -13.34 -29.79
CA ILE A 373 37.77 -14.44 -29.53
C ILE A 373 37.69 -15.40 -30.73
N MET A 374 38.64 -15.29 -31.67
CA MET A 374 38.88 -16.32 -32.66
C MET A 374 39.44 -17.56 -31.96
N ARG A 375 38.58 -18.54 -31.68
CA ARG A 375 39.03 -19.88 -31.32
C ARG A 375 39.36 -20.62 -32.61
N LYS A 376 40.64 -20.96 -32.81
CA LYS A 376 41.02 -21.95 -33.82
C LYS A 376 40.39 -23.28 -33.41
N ILE A 377 39.37 -23.70 -34.15
CA ILE A 377 38.88 -25.07 -34.07
C ILE A 377 39.89 -25.90 -34.84
N ASP A 378 40.54 -26.84 -34.16
CA ASP A 378 41.42 -27.81 -34.80
C ASP A 378 40.53 -28.76 -35.61
N ALA A 379 40.71 -28.77 -36.93
CA ALA A 379 39.93 -29.56 -37.86
C ALA A 379 40.41 -31.03 -37.80
N GLY A 380 40.13 -31.71 -36.69
CA GLY A 380 40.59 -33.08 -36.44
C GLY A 380 39.51 -34.09 -36.07
N GLU A 381 38.31 -33.67 -35.68
CA GLU A 381 37.36 -34.60 -35.02
C GLU A 381 35.89 -34.27 -35.29
N PHE A 382 35.46 -34.14 -36.54
CA PHE A 382 34.03 -34.32 -36.89
C PHE A 382 33.86 -34.64 -38.39
N ARG A 383 34.57 -35.67 -38.87
CA ARG A 383 34.27 -36.34 -40.15
C ARG A 383 33.42 -37.57 -39.87
N LEU A 384 32.15 -37.40 -39.51
CA LEU A 384 31.23 -38.54 -39.53
C LEU A 384 29.75 -38.18 -39.68
N PHE A 385 29.38 -37.11 -40.38
CA PHE A 385 28.02 -36.95 -40.91
C PHE A 385 28.06 -36.09 -42.18
N SER A 386 28.69 -36.61 -43.24
CA SER A 386 28.55 -36.07 -44.59
C SER A 386 28.07 -37.19 -45.51
N GLN A 387 26.75 -37.35 -45.61
CA GLN A 387 26.06 -37.96 -46.75
C GLN A 387 24.55 -37.83 -46.54
N ALA A 388 24.02 -36.67 -46.94
CA ALA A 388 22.70 -36.54 -47.52
C ALA A 388 22.73 -35.26 -48.33
N GLU A 389 22.61 -35.41 -49.63
CA GLU A 389 22.39 -34.34 -50.59
C GLU A 389 21.01 -33.74 -50.28
N ASP A 390 20.93 -32.41 -50.14
CA ASP A 390 19.84 -31.72 -50.80
C ASP A 390 20.22 -30.25 -51.06
N SER A 391 19.89 -29.86 -52.28
CA SER A 391 20.10 -28.58 -52.91
C SER A 391 19.29 -27.49 -52.22
N ASP A 392 19.94 -26.38 -51.88
CA ASP A 392 19.36 -25.06 -52.12
C ASP A 392 20.46 -24.02 -52.30
N SER A 393 20.41 -23.36 -53.44
CA SER A 393 21.29 -22.27 -53.84
C SER A 393 20.86 -20.98 -53.14
N ASP A 394 21.40 -20.70 -51.95
CA ASP A 394 21.27 -19.36 -51.38
C ASP A 394 22.41 -18.47 -51.90
N SER A 395 22.05 -17.68 -52.92
CA SER A 395 22.77 -16.49 -53.33
C SER A 395 22.79 -15.54 -52.13
N ASP A 396 23.96 -15.40 -51.49
CA ASP A 396 24.29 -14.33 -50.54
C ASP A 396 24.07 -12.96 -51.18
N SER A 397 22.82 -12.50 -51.17
CA SER A 397 22.47 -11.11 -51.39
C SER A 397 22.64 -10.39 -50.07
N GLU A 398 23.49 -9.37 -50.11
CA GLU A 398 23.91 -8.54 -48.98
C GLU A 398 22.74 -8.23 -48.04
N LEU A 399 22.83 -8.80 -46.82
CA LEU A 399 21.93 -8.47 -45.73
C LEU A 399 22.17 -7.00 -45.37
N ASP A 400 21.33 -6.12 -45.92
CA ASP A 400 21.25 -4.71 -45.53
C ASP A 400 21.19 -4.64 -44.00
N SER A 401 22.25 -4.07 -43.44
CA SER A 401 22.45 -3.94 -42.00
C SER A 401 21.61 -2.80 -41.42
N SER A 402 20.36 -2.67 -41.86
CA SER A 402 19.34 -1.86 -41.21
C SER A 402 18.79 -2.59 -39.98
N ARG A 403 19.66 -2.74 -38.97
CA ARG A 403 19.24 -3.00 -37.57
C ARG A 403 18.04 -2.10 -37.27
N PRO A 404 16.86 -2.63 -36.87
CA PRO A 404 15.76 -1.78 -36.48
C PRO A 404 16.22 -0.92 -35.32
N ARG A 405 16.42 0.37 -35.59
CA ARG A 405 16.81 1.38 -34.62
C ARG A 405 15.71 1.35 -33.55
N ALA A 406 16.05 0.84 -32.36
CA ALA A 406 15.13 0.72 -31.23
C ALA A 406 14.22 1.96 -31.17
N GLU A 407 12.95 1.78 -31.56
CA GLU A 407 12.03 2.91 -31.69
C GLU A 407 11.91 3.55 -30.31
N SER A 408 12.43 4.78 -30.22
CA SER A 408 12.27 5.58 -29.03
C SER A 408 10.79 5.83 -28.82
N LEU A 409 10.26 5.50 -27.64
CA LEU A 409 8.90 5.92 -27.25
C LEU A 409 8.69 7.39 -27.64
N PRO A 410 7.60 7.70 -28.36
CA PRO A 410 7.36 9.06 -28.82
C PRO A 410 7.24 10.01 -27.63
N PRO A 411 7.72 11.25 -27.75
CA PRO A 411 7.57 12.24 -26.69
C PRO A 411 6.08 12.49 -26.39
N PRO A 412 5.70 12.67 -25.11
CA PRO A 412 4.34 13.02 -24.75
C PRO A 412 3.91 14.33 -25.42
N SER A 413 2.70 14.35 -25.97
CA SER A 413 2.09 15.55 -26.53
C SER A 413 1.90 16.65 -25.46
N ALA A 414 1.77 17.90 -25.90
CA ALA A 414 1.48 19.03 -25.01
C ALA A 414 0.20 18.81 -24.19
N THR A 415 -0.82 18.19 -24.78
CA THR A 415 -2.06 17.82 -24.09
C THR A 415 -1.80 16.79 -22.99
N GLN A 416 -1.00 15.75 -23.26
CA GLN A 416 -0.65 14.76 -22.24
C GLN A 416 0.15 15.39 -21.09
N LEU A 417 1.09 16.30 -21.37
CA LEU A 417 1.81 17.02 -20.32
C LEU A 417 0.87 17.87 -19.47
N LYS A 418 -0.07 18.57 -20.10
CA LYS A 418 -1.08 19.40 -19.40
C LYS A 418 -2.01 18.56 -18.54
N GLU A 419 -2.50 17.43 -19.05
CA GLU A 419 -3.39 16.53 -18.30
C GLU A 419 -2.65 15.79 -17.19
N ALA A 420 -1.42 15.33 -17.41
CA ALA A 420 -0.56 14.75 -16.37
C ALA A 420 -0.26 15.75 -15.24
N GLY A 421 -0.15 17.04 -15.56
CA GLY A 421 0.01 18.11 -14.58
C GLY A 421 -1.20 18.30 -13.66
N LYS A 422 -2.40 17.84 -14.03
CA LYS A 422 -3.64 18.02 -13.25
C LYS A 422 -3.66 17.25 -11.96
N ILE A 423 -2.95 16.12 -11.87
CA ILE A 423 -2.90 15.27 -10.67
C ILE A 423 -1.62 15.44 -9.85
N LYS A 424 -0.79 16.44 -10.19
CA LYS A 424 0.32 16.87 -9.32
C LYS A 424 -0.16 17.63 -8.08
N THR A 425 -1.41 18.07 -8.08
CA THR A 425 -2.11 18.79 -7.00
C THR A 425 -3.57 18.33 -6.97
N HIS A 426 -4.29 18.61 -5.89
CA HIS A 426 -5.70 18.20 -5.70
C HIS A 426 -6.70 19.02 -6.50
N GLU A 427 -6.31 20.23 -6.88
CA GLU A 427 -7.17 21.29 -7.39
C GLU A 427 -8.04 20.86 -8.59
N ALA A 428 -7.48 20.16 -9.56
CA ALA A 428 -8.23 19.70 -10.72
C ALA A 428 -9.25 18.61 -10.36
N MET A 429 -8.87 17.69 -9.47
CA MET A 429 -9.74 16.61 -8.98
C MET A 429 -10.92 17.17 -8.20
N LEU A 430 -10.66 18.09 -7.26
CA LEU A 430 -11.70 18.76 -6.47
C LEU A 430 -12.69 19.51 -7.36
N ARG A 431 -12.20 20.32 -8.31
CA ARG A 431 -13.09 21.03 -9.25
C ARG A 431 -13.94 20.08 -10.09
N HIS A 432 -13.38 18.96 -10.52
CA HIS A 432 -14.15 17.99 -11.30
C HIS A 432 -15.18 17.24 -10.44
N LEU A 433 -14.82 16.84 -9.23
CA LEU A 433 -15.76 16.25 -8.27
C LEU A 433 -16.94 17.20 -8.01
N VAL A 434 -16.66 18.46 -7.66
CA VAL A 434 -17.71 19.47 -7.44
C VAL A 434 -18.60 19.62 -8.69
N LYS A 435 -18.02 19.70 -9.89
CA LYS A 435 -18.77 19.78 -11.14
C LYS A 435 -19.67 18.56 -11.38
N VAL A 436 -19.18 17.37 -11.05
CA VAL A 436 -19.93 16.11 -11.23
C VAL A 436 -21.10 16.04 -10.24
N ILE A 437 -20.87 16.43 -8.99
CA ILE A 437 -21.83 16.37 -7.88
C ILE A 437 -22.90 17.46 -7.98
N SER A 438 -22.57 18.63 -8.54
CA SER A 438 -23.47 19.80 -8.62
C SER A 438 -24.59 19.62 -9.64
N VAL A 439 -25.52 18.73 -9.33
CA VAL A 439 -26.77 18.48 -10.05
C VAL A 439 -27.94 18.39 -9.12
N GLU A 440 -29.09 18.83 -9.61
CA GLU A 440 -30.35 18.79 -8.88
C GLU A 440 -30.96 17.38 -8.80
N LYS A 441 -30.75 16.56 -9.84
CA LYS A 441 -31.32 15.21 -9.93
C LYS A 441 -30.21 14.18 -10.07
N TRP A 442 -30.25 13.16 -9.21
CA TRP A 442 -29.41 11.97 -9.28
C TRP A 442 -30.30 10.72 -9.39
N PRO A 443 -29.96 9.72 -10.22
CA PRO A 443 -30.73 8.48 -10.28
C PRO A 443 -30.64 7.72 -8.95
N GLN A 444 -31.69 7.01 -8.55
CA GLN A 444 -31.61 6.06 -7.44
C GLN A 444 -30.80 4.84 -7.87
N ASP A 445 -29.47 4.94 -7.78
CA ASP A 445 -28.50 3.98 -8.33
C ASP A 445 -27.97 2.99 -7.30
N ARG A 446 -28.31 3.14 -6.02
CA ARG A 446 -27.96 2.22 -4.95
C ARG A 446 -28.68 0.87 -5.09
N VAL A 447 -27.94 -0.23 -4.95
CA VAL A 447 -28.52 -1.57 -4.84
C VAL A 447 -28.91 -1.88 -3.38
N SER A 448 -29.89 -2.75 -3.18
CA SER A 448 -30.41 -3.10 -1.85
C SER A 448 -29.42 -3.87 -0.97
N GLY A 449 -28.40 -4.46 -1.56
CA GLY A 449 -27.39 -5.26 -0.87
C GLY A 449 -25.99 -5.01 -1.41
N ASP A 450 -25.22 -6.08 -1.53
CA ASP A 450 -23.90 -6.09 -2.16
C ASP A 450 -24.01 -6.85 -3.49
N ASN A 451 -23.43 -6.31 -4.56
CA ASN A 451 -23.37 -6.99 -5.85
C ASN A 451 -22.40 -8.18 -5.84
N VAL A 452 -21.52 -8.30 -4.84
CA VAL A 452 -20.74 -9.52 -4.59
C VAL A 452 -21.62 -10.53 -3.86
N PRO A 453 -21.87 -11.73 -4.43
CA PRO A 453 -22.64 -12.76 -3.76
C PRO A 453 -22.00 -13.17 -2.42
N ALA A 454 -22.81 -13.44 -1.40
CA ALA A 454 -22.30 -13.83 -0.07
C ALA A 454 -21.47 -15.13 -0.08
N ASN A 455 -21.70 -16.00 -1.07
CA ASN A 455 -21.00 -17.27 -1.26
C ASN A 455 -19.84 -17.16 -2.26
N ASP A 456 -19.48 -15.94 -2.68
CA ASP A 456 -18.40 -15.75 -3.63
C ASP A 456 -17.05 -16.12 -2.99
N VAL A 457 -16.32 -17.00 -3.66
CA VAL A 457 -15.02 -17.50 -3.20
C VAL A 457 -13.98 -17.10 -4.26
N PRO A 458 -12.89 -16.42 -3.89
CA PRO A 458 -11.81 -16.07 -4.81
C PRO A 458 -11.32 -17.32 -5.56
N LYS A 459 -11.29 -17.24 -6.89
CA LYS A 459 -10.85 -18.34 -7.78
C LYS A 459 -9.32 -18.37 -7.92
N ASN A 460 -8.69 -17.21 -7.84
CA ASN A 460 -7.26 -17.01 -7.91
C ASN A 460 -6.66 -16.96 -6.49
N PRO A 461 -5.43 -17.46 -6.29
CA PRO A 461 -4.74 -17.27 -5.03
C PRO A 461 -4.57 -15.78 -4.78
N VAL A 462 -5.15 -15.28 -3.68
CA VAL A 462 -4.98 -13.89 -3.25
C VAL A 462 -3.50 -13.68 -2.91
N GLY A 463 -2.95 -12.54 -3.32
CA GLY A 463 -1.55 -12.19 -3.07
C GLY A 463 -1.15 -12.38 -1.62
N PRO A 464 0.07 -12.90 -1.37
CA PRO A 464 0.46 -13.23 -0.02
C PRO A 464 0.52 -11.95 0.82
N THR A 465 0.01 -12.08 2.04
CA THR A 465 0.46 -11.25 3.16
C THR A 465 2.00 -11.31 3.22
N PRO A 466 2.71 -10.21 3.55
CA PRO A 466 4.16 -10.22 3.70
C PRO A 466 4.60 -11.44 4.49
N ILE A 467 5.47 -12.26 3.88
CA ILE A 467 5.85 -13.59 4.32
C ILE A 467 6.19 -13.55 5.82
N PRO A 468 5.41 -14.20 6.70
CA PRO A 468 5.85 -14.47 8.05
C PRO A 468 6.81 -15.66 7.98
N TYR A 469 8.10 -15.42 8.21
CA TYR A 469 8.95 -16.51 8.68
C TYR A 469 8.45 -16.95 10.06
N ALA A 470 8.25 -18.27 10.18
CA ALA A 470 7.87 -19.08 11.33
C ALA A 470 6.35 -19.42 11.53
N PRO A 471 6.02 -20.71 11.76
CA PRO A 471 4.65 -21.18 11.91
C PRO A 471 4.05 -20.75 13.27
N ALA A 472 2.88 -20.11 13.23
CA ALA A 472 2.15 -19.72 14.43
C ALA A 472 1.34 -20.91 14.98
N ILE A 473 1.75 -21.42 16.15
CA ILE A 473 0.93 -22.31 16.97
C ILE A 473 -0.26 -21.49 17.50
N LYS A 474 -1.48 -21.81 17.07
CA LYS A 474 -2.72 -21.24 17.63
C LYS A 474 -2.86 -21.68 19.09
N ARG A 475 -2.83 -20.74 20.05
CA ARG A 475 -3.31 -20.99 21.42
C ARG A 475 -4.83 -20.79 21.46
N ALA A 476 -5.51 -21.75 22.06
CA ALA A 476 -6.96 -21.79 22.25
C ALA A 476 -7.46 -20.60 23.11
N ARG A 477 -8.68 -20.15 22.83
CA ARG A 477 -9.43 -19.20 23.66
C ARG A 477 -9.60 -19.80 25.06
N THR A 478 -9.23 -19.06 26.10
CA THR A 478 -9.69 -19.33 27.47
C THR A 478 -10.96 -18.52 27.68
N GLU A 479 -12.07 -19.21 27.97
CA GLU A 479 -13.35 -18.61 28.34
C GLU A 479 -13.21 -17.88 29.68
N ALA A 480 -13.72 -16.65 29.76
CA ALA A 480 -13.78 -15.91 31.01
C ALA A 480 -14.95 -16.45 31.85
N LEU A 481 -14.67 -16.84 33.09
CA LEU A 481 -15.69 -17.18 34.09
C LEU A 481 -16.66 -16.01 34.28
N GLN A 482 -17.94 -16.28 34.08
CA GLN A 482 -19.05 -15.41 34.48
C GLN A 482 -19.22 -15.46 36.01
N GLN A 483 -18.99 -14.34 36.68
CA GLN A 483 -19.66 -14.01 37.94
C GLN A 483 -20.02 -12.52 37.91
N GLY A 484 -21.31 -12.22 37.85
CA GLY A 484 -21.82 -10.84 37.82
C GLY A 484 -23.30 -10.78 37.42
N HIS A 485 -24.15 -10.82 38.44
CA HIS A 485 -25.61 -10.72 38.51
C HIS A 485 -26.36 -10.07 37.33
N ALA A 486 -27.43 -10.77 36.93
CA ALA A 486 -28.37 -10.41 35.88
C ALA A 486 -29.16 -9.12 36.15
N LEU A 487 -29.12 -8.21 35.19
CA LEU A 487 -30.18 -7.23 34.94
C LEU A 487 -30.72 -7.45 33.53
N SER A 488 -32.03 -7.68 33.46
CA SER A 488 -32.80 -7.90 32.24
C SER A 488 -32.64 -6.72 31.28
N SER A 489 -32.00 -6.94 30.14
CA SER A 489 -31.93 -6.00 29.02
C SER A 489 -32.97 -6.36 27.96
N MET A 490 -33.85 -5.41 27.64
CA MET A 490 -34.63 -5.39 26.40
C MET A 490 -33.68 -5.52 25.20
N GLU A 491 -33.95 -6.46 24.31
CA GLU A 491 -33.21 -6.67 23.07
C GLU A 491 -33.43 -5.51 22.09
N CYS A 492 -32.48 -4.57 22.06
CA CYS A 492 -32.27 -3.71 20.90
C CYS A 492 -31.28 -4.42 19.96
N ALA A 493 -31.81 -5.09 18.93
CA ALA A 493 -31.03 -5.74 17.89
C ALA A 493 -30.34 -4.70 16.97
N PHE A 494 -29.23 -4.13 17.43
CA PHE A 494 -28.29 -3.31 16.64
C PHE A 494 -26.93 -4.00 16.56
N PHE A 495 -26.88 -5.22 16.03
CA PHE A 495 -25.61 -5.87 15.68
C PHE A 495 -25.76 -6.55 14.31
N SER A 496 -25.64 -5.77 13.24
CA SER A 496 -25.29 -6.33 11.93
C SER A 496 -23.79 -6.64 11.93
N GLU A 497 -23.44 -7.90 11.69
CA GLU A 497 -22.07 -8.39 11.64
C GLU A 497 -21.17 -7.57 10.69
N PRO A 498 -19.86 -7.46 10.97
CA PRO A 498 -18.91 -6.83 10.06
C PRO A 498 -18.89 -7.53 8.69
N PRO A 499 -18.54 -6.83 7.60
CA PRO A 499 -18.37 -7.48 6.29
C PRO A 499 -17.32 -8.59 6.41
N ARG A 500 -17.77 -9.83 6.22
CA ARG A 500 -16.92 -11.02 6.27
C ARG A 500 -16.18 -11.14 4.94
N THR A 501 -14.87 -11.01 4.98
CA THR A 501 -14.00 -11.56 3.93
C THR A 501 -14.11 -13.10 4.00
N PRO A 502 -14.19 -13.82 2.86
CA PRO A 502 -14.23 -15.29 2.88
C PRO A 502 -13.07 -15.89 3.68
N PRO A 503 -13.30 -16.96 4.47
CA PRO A 503 -12.24 -17.58 5.25
C PRO A 503 -11.13 -18.15 4.34
N ARG A 504 -9.88 -17.85 4.68
CA ARG A 504 -8.69 -18.37 4.00
C ARG A 504 -8.59 -19.88 4.19
N ARG A 505 -8.42 -20.63 3.09
CA ARG A 505 -8.04 -22.06 3.16
C ARG A 505 -6.72 -22.18 3.93
N GLY A 506 -6.76 -22.87 5.07
CA GLY A 506 -5.55 -23.48 5.63
C GLY A 506 -5.19 -24.68 4.78
N THR A 507 -3.94 -24.75 4.32
CA THR A 507 -3.39 -25.93 3.68
C THR A 507 -3.39 -27.08 4.69
N ILE A 508 -4.12 -28.15 4.40
CA ILE A 508 -3.87 -29.46 4.96
C ILE A 508 -2.74 -30.05 4.10
N VAL A 509 -1.55 -30.17 4.69
CA VAL A 509 -0.64 -31.30 4.49
C VAL A 509 -0.20 -31.74 5.87
#